data_AF-A0A924P2K2-F1
#
_entry.id   AF-A0A924P2K2-F1
#
_cell.length_a   1.000
_cell.length_b   1.000
_cell.length_c   1.000
_cell.angle_alpha   90.00
_cell.angle_beta   90.00
_cell.angle_gamma   90.00
#
_symmetry.space_group_name_H-M   'P 1'
#
loop_
_entity.id
_entity.type
_entity.pdbx_description
1 polymer ?
#
loop_
_entity_poly.entity_id
_entity_poly.type
_entity_poly.pdbx_seq_one_letter_code
_entity_poly.pdbx_strand_id
1 'polypeptide(L)'
;MNFEKDKKTKAAALSFLAATKNAKYQPLFIRYVSDSSYSVAGAALKGLSTLQPAKSYSMAKRYSTDAKGALGEVVSSTLIANGTEEDFDFVAERYNSAPPSQDKLEMTETFGEYLLKINDVGRIKNGIDYIIKFRSFIPERYKSFTDPAFKGALDKISTAKPGEVADYIKTVFK
;
A
#
# COMPACT_ATOMS: atom_id res chain seq x y z
N MET A 1 12.47 -18.86 28.38
CA MET A 1 12.49 -17.52 27.77
C MET A 1 11.33 -16.72 28.35
N ASN A 2 11.61 -15.66 29.12
CA ASN A 2 10.58 -14.70 29.52
C ASN A 2 10.16 -13.92 28.28
N PHE A 3 8.93 -14.14 27.82
CA PHE A 3 8.37 -13.36 26.73
C PHE A 3 8.06 -11.96 27.25
N GLU A 4 8.57 -10.93 26.57
CA GLU A 4 8.18 -9.55 26.81
C GLU A 4 6.64 -9.46 26.80
N LYS A 5 6.07 -8.88 27.86
CA LYS A 5 4.61 -8.78 28.02
C LYS A 5 4.11 -7.45 27.49
N ASP A 6 4.90 -6.40 27.59
CA ASP A 6 4.56 -5.10 27.05
C ASP A 6 4.55 -5.12 25.52
N LYS A 7 3.40 -4.76 24.96
CA LYS A 7 3.18 -4.85 23.51
C LYS A 7 3.98 -3.79 22.75
N LYS A 8 4.24 -2.63 23.34
CA LYS A 8 5.02 -1.56 22.69
C LYS A 8 6.50 -1.94 22.65
N THR A 9 7.05 -2.39 23.76
CA THR A 9 8.43 -2.90 23.86
C THR A 9 8.63 -4.08 22.91
N LYS A 10 7.66 -5.00 22.84
CA LYS A 10 7.72 -6.12 21.88
C LYS A 10 7.69 -5.66 20.43
N ALA A 11 6.80 -4.74 20.06
CA ALA A 11 6.75 -4.20 18.70
C ALA A 11 8.05 -3.47 18.33
N ALA A 12 8.62 -2.70 19.25
CA ALA A 12 9.91 -2.03 19.07
C ALA A 12 11.05 -3.04 18.89
N ALA A 13 11.10 -4.10 19.71
CA ALA A 13 12.09 -5.17 19.58
C ALA A 13 11.96 -5.90 18.23
N LEU A 14 10.75 -6.25 17.80
CA LEU A 14 10.53 -6.85 16.49
C LEU A 14 10.96 -5.92 15.34
N SER A 15 10.69 -4.62 15.45
CA SER A 15 11.12 -3.63 14.46
C SER A 15 12.65 -3.52 14.40
N PHE A 16 13.33 -3.53 15.55
CA PHE A 16 14.78 -3.56 15.62
C PHE A 16 15.35 -4.83 14.98
N LEU A 17 14.78 -6.00 15.27
CA LEU A 17 15.19 -7.27 14.67
C LEU A 17 14.96 -7.28 13.15
N ALA A 18 13.85 -6.70 12.68
CA ALA A 18 13.55 -6.60 11.25
C ALA A 18 14.62 -5.79 10.50
N ALA A 19 15.11 -4.70 11.10
CA ALA A 19 16.15 -3.85 10.50
C ALA A 19 17.49 -4.60 10.30
N THR A 20 17.76 -5.65 11.09
CA THR A 20 18.96 -6.48 10.91
C THR A 20 18.94 -7.37 9.67
N LYS A 21 17.75 -7.59 9.07
CA LYS A 21 17.52 -8.49 7.94
C LYS A 21 18.08 -9.91 8.14
N ASN A 22 18.26 -10.33 9.39
CA ASN A 22 18.82 -11.65 9.68
C ASN A 22 17.73 -12.73 9.64
N ALA A 23 17.87 -13.68 8.71
CA ALA A 23 16.92 -14.78 8.50
C ALA A 23 16.64 -15.61 9.76
N LYS A 24 17.56 -15.64 10.74
CA LYS A 24 17.37 -16.37 12.00
C LYS A 24 16.15 -15.90 12.81
N TYR A 25 15.69 -14.67 12.59
CA TYR A 25 14.52 -14.10 13.28
C TYR A 25 13.19 -14.36 12.57
N GLN A 26 13.21 -14.96 11.37
CA GLN A 26 12.00 -15.27 10.61
C GLN A 26 10.95 -16.08 11.40
N PRO A 27 11.30 -17.11 12.20
CA PRO A 27 10.32 -17.83 13.01
C PRO A 27 9.60 -16.93 14.02
N LEU A 28 10.26 -15.88 14.53
CA LEU A 28 9.64 -14.91 15.44
C LEU A 28 8.61 -14.05 14.71
N PHE A 29 8.93 -13.56 13.51
CA PHE A 29 7.98 -12.78 12.72
C PHE A 29 6.74 -13.60 12.35
N ILE A 30 6.93 -14.86 11.93
CA ILE A 30 5.80 -15.76 11.64
C ILE A 30 4.92 -15.98 12.87
N ARG A 31 5.52 -16.14 14.05
CA ARG A 31 4.77 -16.32 15.29
C ARG A 31 3.94 -15.09 15.65
N TYR A 32 4.52 -13.90 15.52
CA TYR A 32 3.90 -12.66 16.02
C TYR A 32 3.03 -11.92 15.02
N VAL A 33 3.00 -12.33 13.74
CA VAL A 33 2.11 -11.73 12.72
C VAL A 33 0.62 -11.88 13.05
N SER A 34 0.27 -12.82 13.93
CA SER A 34 -1.10 -13.08 14.40
C SER A 34 -1.37 -12.53 15.82
N ASP A 35 -0.48 -11.72 16.38
CA ASP A 35 -0.68 -11.17 17.72
C ASP A 35 -1.89 -10.23 17.76
N SER A 36 -2.72 -10.36 18.79
CA SER A 36 -3.87 -9.49 19.09
C SER A 36 -3.55 -7.98 19.07
N SER A 37 -2.29 -7.59 19.30
CA SER A 37 -1.86 -6.20 19.20
C SER A 37 -1.46 -5.87 17.77
N TYR A 38 -2.19 -4.95 17.15
CA TYR A 38 -1.88 -4.45 15.80
C TYR A 38 -0.44 -3.91 15.67
N SER A 39 0.13 -3.32 16.73
CA SER A 39 1.53 -2.87 16.75
C SER A 39 2.52 -4.03 16.67
N VAL A 40 2.26 -5.12 17.39
CA VAL A 40 3.11 -6.32 17.37
C VAL A 40 2.96 -7.05 16.03
N ALA A 41 1.73 -7.24 15.57
CA ALA A 41 1.43 -7.89 14.28
C ALA A 41 2.02 -7.09 13.11
N GLY A 42 1.88 -5.76 13.11
CA GLY A 42 2.45 -4.89 12.08
C GLY A 42 3.98 -4.94 12.03
N ALA A 43 4.65 -4.85 13.18
CA ALA A 43 6.11 -4.98 13.25
C ALA A 43 6.60 -6.36 12.76
N ALA A 44 5.88 -7.42 13.12
CA ALA A 44 6.16 -8.77 12.66
C ALA A 44 5.96 -8.93 11.15
N LEU A 45 4.84 -8.43 10.60
CA LEU A 45 4.57 -8.48 9.16
C LEU A 45 5.63 -7.70 8.39
N LYS A 46 6.06 -6.52 8.87
CA LYS A 46 7.12 -5.71 8.24
C LYS A 46 8.45 -6.45 8.18
N GLY A 47 8.82 -7.13 9.27
CA GLY A 47 10.00 -8.01 9.30
C GLY A 47 9.88 -9.16 8.29
N LEU A 48 8.69 -9.75 8.18
CA LEU A 48 8.41 -10.81 7.21
C LEU A 48 8.48 -10.30 5.76
N SER A 49 7.96 -9.11 5.45
CA SER A 49 8.04 -8.52 4.10
C SER A 49 9.47 -8.38 3.60
N THR A 50 10.42 -8.15 4.50
CA THR A 50 11.84 -8.00 4.15
C THR A 50 12.52 -9.34 3.86
N LEU A 51 12.10 -10.41 4.55
CA LEU A 51 12.75 -11.72 4.48
C LEU A 51 12.04 -12.72 3.55
N GLN A 52 10.72 -12.64 3.48
CA GLN A 52 9.86 -13.53 2.70
C GLN A 52 8.69 -12.76 2.07
N PRO A 53 8.92 -12.01 0.97
CA PRO A 53 7.91 -11.18 0.33
C PRO A 53 6.62 -11.95 -0.03
N ALA A 54 6.75 -13.14 -0.64
CA ALA A 54 5.60 -13.97 -1.03
C ALA A 54 4.76 -14.41 0.19
N LYS A 55 5.42 -14.81 1.29
CA LYS A 55 4.71 -15.20 2.51
C LYS A 55 4.07 -13.98 3.18
N SER A 56 4.75 -12.84 3.18
CA SER A 56 4.19 -11.61 3.72
C SER A 56 2.94 -11.18 2.96
N TYR A 57 2.96 -11.25 1.63
CA TYR A 57 1.78 -11.00 0.79
C TYR A 57 0.61 -11.93 1.14
N SER A 58 0.85 -13.24 1.28
CA SER A 58 -0.20 -14.19 1.69
C SER A 58 -0.80 -13.85 3.07
N MET A 59 0.04 -13.41 4.00
CA MET A 59 -0.41 -12.98 5.34
C MET A 59 -1.15 -11.65 5.28
N ALA A 60 -0.69 -10.70 4.45
CA ALA A 60 -1.34 -9.43 4.25
C ALA A 60 -2.77 -9.61 3.70
N LYS A 61 -2.96 -10.49 2.70
CA LYS A 61 -4.31 -10.86 2.22
C LYS A 61 -5.17 -11.45 3.33
N ARG A 62 -4.61 -12.34 4.16
CA ARG A 62 -5.35 -12.97 5.25
C ARG A 62 -5.84 -11.96 6.29
N TYR A 63 -5.05 -10.92 6.59
CA TYR A 63 -5.39 -9.94 7.63
C TYR A 63 -6.10 -8.69 7.10
N SER A 64 -6.26 -8.53 5.79
CA SER A 64 -6.76 -7.30 5.16
C SER A 64 -8.14 -6.85 5.64
N THR A 65 -8.99 -7.80 6.05
CA THR A 65 -10.37 -7.52 6.47
C THR A 65 -10.50 -6.94 7.88
N ASP A 66 -9.50 -7.09 8.75
CA ASP A 66 -9.53 -6.61 10.14
C ASP A 66 -8.25 -5.82 10.53
N ALA A 67 -7.40 -5.51 9.57
CA ALA A 67 -6.16 -4.80 9.82
C ALA A 67 -6.42 -3.31 10.12
N LYS A 68 -6.05 -2.88 11.34
CA LYS A 68 -6.12 -1.48 11.80
C LYS A 68 -4.77 -1.00 12.30
N GLY A 69 -4.64 0.33 12.45
CA GLY A 69 -3.40 0.97 12.92
C GLY A 69 -2.16 0.49 12.15
N ALA A 70 -1.08 0.21 12.88
CA ALA A 70 0.19 -0.22 12.31
C ALA A 70 0.11 -1.51 11.48
N LEU A 71 -0.81 -2.44 11.78
CA LEU A 71 -1.00 -3.63 10.95
C LEU A 71 -1.64 -3.23 9.60
N GLY A 72 -2.67 -2.37 9.63
CA GLY A 72 -3.33 -1.86 8.44
C GLY A 72 -2.39 -1.16 7.46
N GLU A 73 -1.46 -0.37 7.97
CA GLU A 73 -0.42 0.30 7.16
C GLU A 73 0.49 -0.70 6.44
N VAL A 74 0.99 -1.71 7.16
CA VAL A 74 1.89 -2.73 6.58
C VAL A 74 1.15 -3.65 5.62
N VAL A 75 -0.11 -4.01 5.91
CA VAL A 75 -0.95 -4.77 4.99
C VAL A 75 -1.18 -3.99 3.70
N SER A 76 -1.57 -2.71 3.81
CA SER A 76 -1.83 -1.85 2.65
C SER A 76 -0.58 -1.73 1.77
N SER A 77 0.56 -1.37 2.36
CA SER A 77 1.83 -1.27 1.61
C SER A 77 2.27 -2.60 0.99
N THR A 78 2.07 -3.72 1.68
CA THR A 78 2.43 -5.05 1.15
C THR A 78 1.56 -5.43 -0.05
N LEU A 79 0.25 -5.14 0.00
CA LEU A 79 -0.68 -5.39 -1.10
C LEU A 79 -0.47 -4.43 -2.27
N ILE A 80 -0.12 -3.16 -2.03
CA ILE A 80 0.26 -2.25 -3.12
C ILE A 80 1.56 -2.73 -3.81
N ALA A 81 2.54 -3.18 -3.02
CA ALA A 81 3.83 -3.63 -3.53
C ALA A 81 3.78 -4.99 -4.26
N ASN A 82 2.93 -5.93 -3.81
CA ASN A 82 2.95 -7.31 -4.30
C ASN A 82 1.59 -7.80 -4.82
N GLY A 83 0.56 -6.96 -4.78
CA GLY A 83 -0.80 -7.34 -5.14
C GLY A 83 -0.96 -7.67 -6.61
N THR A 84 -1.94 -8.52 -6.87
CA THR A 84 -2.36 -8.91 -8.21
C THR A 84 -3.68 -8.23 -8.55
N GLU A 85 -4.18 -8.51 -9.74
CA GLU A 85 -5.49 -8.06 -10.21
C GLU A 85 -6.66 -8.51 -9.33
N GLU A 86 -6.52 -9.63 -8.61
CA GLU A 86 -7.51 -10.12 -7.65
C GLU A 86 -7.67 -9.21 -6.44
N ASP A 87 -6.67 -8.40 -6.12
CA ASP A 87 -6.69 -7.51 -4.95
C ASP A 87 -7.23 -6.11 -5.26
N PHE A 88 -7.63 -5.87 -6.51
CA PHE A 88 -7.96 -4.53 -6.99
C PHE A 88 -9.00 -3.85 -6.11
N ASP A 89 -10.10 -4.53 -5.80
CA ASP A 89 -11.21 -3.93 -5.04
C ASP A 89 -10.74 -3.48 -3.65
N PHE A 90 -9.88 -4.27 -2.99
CA PHE A 90 -9.33 -3.91 -1.68
C PHE A 90 -8.35 -2.73 -1.78
N VAL A 91 -7.40 -2.79 -2.72
CA VAL A 91 -6.35 -1.76 -2.85
C VAL A 91 -6.95 -0.43 -3.30
N ALA A 92 -7.85 -0.47 -4.29
CA ALA A 92 -8.53 0.70 -4.81
C ALA A 92 -9.44 1.34 -3.75
N GLU A 93 -10.20 0.54 -3.00
CA GLU A 93 -11.04 1.08 -1.93
C GLU A 93 -10.21 1.67 -0.79
N ARG A 94 -9.08 1.06 -0.44
CA ARG A 94 -8.15 1.60 0.57
C ARG A 94 -7.61 2.98 0.16
N TYR A 95 -7.29 3.18 -1.12
CA TYR A 95 -6.88 4.48 -1.65
C TYR A 95 -8.06 5.47 -1.70
N ASN A 96 -9.20 5.07 -2.25
CA ASN A 96 -10.40 5.91 -2.37
C ASN A 96 -10.85 6.44 -1.00
N SER A 97 -10.94 5.57 0.01
CA SER A 97 -11.39 5.89 1.37
C SER A 97 -10.35 6.57 2.26
N ALA A 98 -9.08 6.69 1.81
CA ALA A 98 -8.09 7.48 2.56
C ALA A 98 -8.52 8.97 2.62
N PRO A 99 -8.36 9.66 3.76
CA PRO A 99 -8.70 11.08 3.85
C PRO A 99 -7.76 11.92 2.95
N PRO A 100 -8.24 13.06 2.39
CA PRO A 100 -7.37 13.99 1.69
C PRO A 100 -6.23 14.49 2.60
N SER A 101 -5.00 14.13 2.29
CA SER A 101 -3.81 14.47 3.10
C SER A 101 -2.53 14.43 2.25
N GLN A 102 -1.43 14.92 2.83
CA GLN A 102 -0.09 14.74 2.25
C GLN A 102 0.23 13.26 2.05
N ASP A 103 -0.07 12.40 3.03
CA ASP A 103 0.13 10.96 2.92
C ASP A 103 -0.65 10.36 1.74
N LYS A 104 -1.89 10.82 1.49
CA LYS A 104 -2.68 10.35 0.33
C LYS A 104 -2.06 10.80 -1.00
N LEU A 105 -1.43 11.98 -1.03
CA LEU A 105 -0.66 12.43 -2.19
C LEU A 105 0.53 11.51 -2.46
N GLU A 106 1.28 11.14 -1.43
CA GLU A 106 2.39 10.17 -1.54
C GLU A 106 1.88 8.77 -1.94
N MET A 107 0.74 8.34 -1.39
CA MET A 107 0.09 7.08 -1.78
C MET A 107 -0.28 7.03 -3.27
N THR A 108 -0.51 8.18 -3.92
CA THR A 108 -0.93 8.25 -5.34
C THR A 108 0.13 7.64 -6.26
N GLU A 109 1.41 7.86 -5.96
CA GLU A 109 2.50 7.25 -6.74
C GLU A 109 2.46 5.73 -6.62
N THR A 110 2.42 5.21 -5.39
CA THR A 110 2.42 3.76 -5.15
C THR A 110 1.15 3.07 -5.66
N PHE A 111 -0.01 3.75 -5.60
CA PHE A 111 -1.24 3.24 -6.19
C PHE A 111 -1.14 3.19 -7.73
N GLY A 112 -0.54 4.22 -8.35
CA GLY A 112 -0.23 4.19 -9.78
C GLY A 112 0.67 3.01 -10.16
N GLU A 113 1.72 2.75 -9.37
CA GLU A 113 2.61 1.58 -9.57
C GLU A 113 1.88 0.24 -9.44
N TYR A 114 0.87 0.15 -8.57
CA TYR A 114 0.00 -1.02 -8.50
C TYR A 114 -0.83 -1.19 -9.78
N LEU A 115 -1.40 -0.11 -10.32
CA LEU A 115 -2.16 -0.15 -11.58
C LEU A 115 -1.30 -0.59 -12.79
N LEU A 116 0.01 -0.40 -12.74
CA LEU A 116 0.92 -0.92 -13.77
C LEU A 116 0.96 -2.45 -13.82
N LYS A 117 0.68 -3.13 -12.70
CA LYS A 117 0.79 -4.58 -12.54
C LYS A 117 -0.45 -5.34 -13.00
N ILE A 118 -1.58 -4.66 -13.14
CA ILE A 118 -2.85 -5.26 -13.58
C ILE A 118 -3.06 -5.04 -15.09
N ASN A 119 -3.96 -5.82 -15.71
CA ASN A 119 -4.17 -5.77 -17.17
C ASN A 119 -5.61 -5.45 -17.56
N ASP A 120 -6.57 -5.66 -16.65
CA ASP A 120 -7.96 -5.29 -16.83
C ASP A 120 -8.10 -3.76 -17.02
N VAL A 121 -8.41 -3.37 -18.24
CA VAL A 121 -8.54 -1.96 -18.64
C VAL A 121 -9.63 -1.25 -17.85
N GLY A 122 -10.73 -1.93 -17.52
CA GLY A 122 -11.83 -1.36 -16.74
C GLY A 122 -11.39 -1.03 -15.31
N ARG A 123 -10.65 -1.94 -14.67
CA ARG A 123 -10.05 -1.71 -13.34
C ARG A 123 -8.99 -0.62 -13.37
N ILE A 124 -8.14 -0.58 -14.38
CA ILE A 124 -7.15 0.50 -14.53
C ILE A 124 -7.84 1.86 -14.63
N LYS A 125 -8.88 1.98 -15.46
CA LYS A 125 -9.67 3.22 -15.60
C LYS A 125 -10.34 3.62 -14.29
N ASN A 126 -10.96 2.69 -13.59
CA ASN A 126 -11.56 2.95 -12.27
C ASN A 126 -10.50 3.44 -11.25
N GLY A 127 -9.30 2.83 -11.25
CA GLY A 127 -8.17 3.30 -10.46
C GLY A 127 -7.77 4.74 -10.80
N ILE A 128 -7.67 5.07 -12.09
CA ILE A 128 -7.42 6.44 -12.56
C ILE A 128 -8.52 7.39 -12.08
N ASP A 129 -9.79 6.98 -12.11
CA ASP A 129 -10.90 7.80 -11.63
C ASP A 129 -10.78 8.13 -10.16
N TYR A 130 -10.32 7.20 -9.32
CA TYR A 130 -10.05 7.50 -7.91
C TYR A 130 -8.92 8.52 -7.74
N ILE A 131 -7.87 8.47 -8.56
CA ILE A 131 -6.78 9.46 -8.56
C ILE A 131 -7.33 10.84 -8.96
N ILE A 132 -8.12 10.92 -10.03
CA ILE A 132 -8.73 12.18 -10.51
C ILE A 132 -9.73 12.74 -9.51
N LYS A 133 -10.52 11.88 -8.86
CA LYS A 133 -11.45 12.25 -7.79
C LYS A 133 -10.68 12.89 -6.63
N PHE A 134 -9.56 12.31 -6.21
CA PHE A 134 -8.73 12.91 -5.16
C PHE A 134 -8.17 14.28 -5.58
N ARG A 135 -7.59 14.39 -6.79
CA ARG A 135 -7.13 15.68 -7.32
C ARG A 135 -8.24 16.74 -7.32
N SER A 136 -9.47 16.36 -7.69
CA SER A 136 -10.61 17.27 -7.74
C SER A 136 -11.03 17.84 -6.39
N PHE A 137 -10.70 17.17 -5.27
CA PHE A 137 -10.92 17.70 -3.92
C PHE A 137 -9.90 18.78 -3.51
N ILE A 138 -8.78 18.91 -4.23
CA ILE A 138 -7.72 19.85 -3.89
C ILE A 138 -8.09 21.24 -4.40
N PRO A 139 -8.16 22.27 -3.52
CA PRO A 139 -8.43 23.64 -3.93
C PRO A 139 -7.42 24.15 -4.96
N GLU A 140 -7.90 24.93 -5.92
CA GLU A 140 -7.09 25.42 -7.06
C GLU A 140 -5.75 26.06 -6.64
N ARG A 141 -5.77 26.84 -5.56
CA ARG A 141 -4.57 27.51 -4.99
C ARG A 141 -3.44 26.56 -4.57
N TYR A 142 -3.72 25.27 -4.37
CA TYR A 142 -2.72 24.27 -4.00
C TYR A 142 -2.30 23.38 -5.17
N LYS A 143 -3.03 23.39 -6.29
CA LYS A 143 -2.79 22.48 -7.42
C LYS A 143 -1.41 22.64 -8.03
N SER A 144 -0.86 23.86 -8.07
CA SER A 144 0.51 24.08 -8.55
C SER A 144 1.57 23.27 -7.79
N PHE A 145 1.31 22.92 -6.52
CA PHE A 145 2.21 22.12 -5.69
C PHE A 145 1.88 20.62 -5.76
N THR A 146 0.62 20.24 -5.97
CA THR A 146 0.18 18.84 -5.91
C THR A 146 0.08 18.16 -7.26
N ASP A 147 -0.25 18.90 -8.32
CA ASP A 147 -0.41 18.39 -9.69
C ASP A 147 0.80 17.64 -10.23
N PRO A 148 2.06 18.02 -9.91
CA PRO A 148 3.22 17.24 -10.33
C PRO A 148 3.18 15.77 -9.87
N ALA A 149 2.66 15.49 -8.66
CA ALA A 149 2.57 14.12 -8.16
C ALA A 149 1.52 13.30 -8.93
N PHE A 150 0.35 13.88 -9.19
CA PHE A 150 -0.70 13.25 -10.01
C PHE A 150 -0.22 13.01 -11.44
N LYS A 151 0.41 14.03 -12.05
CA LYS A 151 0.94 13.94 -13.40
C LYS A 151 2.01 12.85 -13.49
N GLY A 152 2.94 12.78 -12.54
CA GLY A 152 3.98 11.76 -12.51
C GLY A 152 3.42 10.34 -12.46
N ALA A 153 2.41 10.09 -11.63
CA ALA A 153 1.76 8.78 -11.56
C ALA A 153 1.02 8.43 -12.87
N LEU A 154 0.23 9.36 -13.41
CA LEU A 154 -0.56 9.15 -14.63
C LEU A 154 0.31 9.04 -15.89
N ASP A 155 1.40 9.81 -15.99
CA ASP A 155 2.37 9.70 -17.09
C ASP A 155 3.00 8.30 -17.12
N LYS A 156 3.43 7.78 -15.95
CA LYS A 156 3.97 6.40 -15.85
C LYS A 156 2.95 5.37 -16.36
N ILE A 157 1.68 5.50 -15.98
CA ILE A 157 0.60 4.62 -16.47
C ILE A 157 0.42 4.77 -17.98
N SER A 158 0.32 6.00 -18.49
CA SER A 158 0.14 6.27 -19.91
C SER A 158 1.28 5.71 -20.76
N THR A 159 2.52 5.76 -20.27
CA THR A 159 3.68 5.20 -20.98
C THR A 159 3.67 3.67 -20.98
N ALA A 160 3.37 3.06 -19.84
CA ALA A 160 3.40 1.60 -19.68
C ALA A 160 2.16 0.88 -20.25
N LYS A 161 1.02 1.59 -20.33
CA LYS A 161 -0.27 1.09 -20.81
C LYS A 161 -0.78 2.00 -21.96
N PRO A 162 -0.20 1.90 -23.16
CA PRO A 162 -0.59 2.73 -24.30
C PRO A 162 -1.98 2.38 -24.85
N GLY A 163 -2.45 3.14 -25.84
CA GLY A 163 -3.77 2.95 -26.45
C GLY A 163 -4.90 3.42 -25.53
N GLU A 164 -5.90 2.57 -25.30
CA GLU A 164 -7.15 2.93 -24.63
C GLU A 164 -6.94 3.56 -23.23
N VAL A 165 -5.98 3.07 -22.44
CA VAL A 165 -5.67 3.62 -21.11
C VAL A 165 -5.01 4.99 -21.22
N ALA A 166 -3.99 5.13 -22.06
CA ALA A 166 -3.30 6.40 -22.30
C ALA A 166 -4.25 7.49 -22.84
N ASP A 167 -5.14 7.13 -23.76
CA ASP A 167 -6.13 8.04 -24.31
C ASP A 167 -7.16 8.44 -23.26
N TYR A 168 -7.58 7.50 -22.40
CA TYR A 168 -8.45 7.82 -21.28
C TYR A 168 -7.84 8.86 -20.35
N ILE A 169 -6.57 8.72 -19.95
CA ILE A 169 -5.86 9.67 -19.10
C ILE A 169 -5.91 11.08 -19.68
N LYS A 170 -5.68 11.25 -20.99
CA LYS A 170 -5.75 12.56 -21.67
C LYS A 170 -7.14 13.20 -21.58
N THR A 171 -8.21 12.39 -21.52
CA THR A 171 -9.58 12.91 -21.41
C THR A 171 -9.91 13.40 -20.00
N VAL A 172 -9.38 12.74 -18.97
CA VAL A 172 -9.73 12.99 -17.56
C VAL A 172 -8.74 13.87 -16.82
N PHE A 173 -7.47 13.91 -17.23
CA PHE A 173 -6.44 14.76 -16.64
C PHE A 173 -6.25 16.03 -17.47
N LYS A 174 -6.93 17.11 -17.04
CA LYS A 174 -6.84 18.45 -17.61
C LYS A 174 -6.21 19.44 -16.63
#